data_AF-A0A968T0L6-F1
#
_entry.id   AF-A0A968T0L6-F1
#
_cell.length_a   1.000
_cell.length_b   1.000
_cell.length_c   1.000
_cell.angle_alpha   90.00
_cell.angle_beta   90.00
_cell.angle_gamma   90.00
#
_symmetry.space_group_name_H-M   'P 1'
#
loop_
_entity.id
_entity.type
_entity.pdbx_description
1 polymer ?
#
loop_
_entity_poly.entity_id
_entity_poly.type
_entity_poly.pdbx_seq_one_letter_code
_entity_poly.pdbx_strand_id
1 'polypeptide(L)'
;MRGIIRKSIQLQALAVTLFAAASASAETGASQLLVVSSTIRAHGGVMADEGLDRECDRLFGDGDGPLHNAERRATRLVLAEAGPAYIDIVHTGSGWAEPTEIDFRGIELVATTKDDEGDPIAVIAIDERLGFCEPGEYDARIDDALGPSSRVVAILKDLVLVEHKNSLRWLRRTGARGKPVFKMSWQSSFSIPADSVTPAAPARRAITRSRRRR
;
A
#
# COMPACT_ATOMS: atom_id res chain seq x y z
N MET A 1 -14.12 40.54 35.95
CA MET A 1 -13.25 40.84 34.77
C MET A 1 -13.49 39.74 33.74
N ARG A 2 -14.03 40.10 32.57
CA ARG A 2 -14.46 39.19 31.50
C ARG A 2 -13.41 39.20 30.37
N GLY A 3 -12.92 38.04 29.96
CA GLY A 3 -12.05 37.89 28.78
C GLY A 3 -12.69 36.94 27.79
N ILE A 4 -13.24 37.47 26.70
CA ILE A 4 -13.82 36.72 25.58
C ILE A 4 -12.75 36.62 24.49
N ILE A 5 -12.22 35.43 24.25
CA ILE A 5 -11.25 35.17 23.18
C ILE A 5 -12.02 34.66 21.95
N ARG A 6 -12.05 35.46 20.88
CA ARG A 6 -12.60 35.08 19.57
C ARG A 6 -11.56 34.25 18.81
N LYS A 7 -11.92 33.02 18.40
CA LYS A 7 -11.14 32.22 17.44
C LYS A 7 -11.64 32.50 16.02
N SER A 8 -10.76 33.00 15.16
CA SER A 8 -10.95 33.11 13.72
C SER A 8 -10.92 31.73 13.08
N ILE A 9 -11.96 31.42 12.30
CA ILE A 9 -12.04 30.24 11.44
C ILE A 9 -11.59 30.69 10.05
N GLN A 10 -10.42 30.22 9.61
CA GLN A 10 -10.03 30.31 8.19
C GLN A 10 -10.56 29.08 7.45
N LEU A 11 -11.53 29.32 6.57
CA LEU A 11 -11.98 28.38 5.54
C LEU A 11 -10.97 28.43 4.39
N GLN A 12 -10.23 27.35 4.15
CA GLN A 12 -9.51 27.15 2.91
C GLN A 12 -10.35 26.29 1.96
N ALA A 13 -10.51 26.80 0.75
CA ALA A 13 -11.35 26.24 -0.30
C ALA A 13 -10.71 25.00 -0.93
N LEU A 14 -11.51 23.93 -1.04
CA LEU A 14 -11.21 22.73 -1.81
C LEU A 14 -11.31 23.04 -3.31
N ALA A 15 -10.20 22.87 -4.03
CA ALA A 15 -10.20 22.79 -5.49
C ALA A 15 -10.57 21.35 -5.89
N VAL A 16 -11.71 21.20 -6.56
CA VAL A 16 -12.17 19.93 -7.14
C VAL A 16 -11.71 19.91 -8.60
N THR A 17 -10.75 19.05 -8.91
CA THR A 17 -10.29 18.81 -10.28
C THR A 17 -11.12 17.67 -10.88
N LEU A 18 -11.99 17.98 -11.84
CA LEU A 18 -12.65 16.99 -12.69
C LEU A 18 -11.65 16.48 -13.74
N PHE A 19 -11.33 15.19 -13.70
CA PHE A 19 -10.75 14.49 -14.86
C PHE A 19 -11.89 13.93 -15.71
N ALA A 20 -12.01 14.43 -16.93
CA ALA A 20 -12.89 13.89 -17.95
C ALA A 20 -12.26 12.62 -18.54
N ALA A 21 -13.04 11.54 -18.58
CA ALA A 21 -12.73 10.33 -19.31
C ALA A 21 -12.85 10.60 -20.83
N ALA A 22 -11.79 10.29 -21.58
CA ALA A 22 -11.83 10.19 -23.03
C ALA A 22 -12.05 8.74 -23.44
N SER A 23 -13.06 8.55 -24.27
CA SER A 23 -13.53 7.31 -24.86
C SER A 23 -12.63 6.78 -25.97
N ALA A 24 -12.51 5.44 -25.99
CA ALA A 24 -12.42 4.51 -27.11
C ALA A 24 -11.67 4.91 -28.40
N SER A 25 -10.71 4.06 -28.79
CA SER A 25 -10.68 3.55 -30.17
C SER A 25 -10.00 2.18 -30.21
N ALA A 26 -10.66 1.25 -30.90
CA ALA A 26 -10.14 -0.06 -31.24
C ALA A 26 -9.44 0.04 -32.60
N GLU A 27 -8.16 -0.33 -32.70
CA GLU A 27 -7.54 -0.71 -33.98
C GLU A 27 -6.58 -1.88 -33.80
N THR A 28 -6.97 -2.97 -34.43
CA THR A 28 -6.18 -4.12 -34.88
C THR A 28 -4.91 -3.69 -35.62
N GLY A 29 -3.79 -4.37 -35.32
CA GLY A 29 -2.77 -4.66 -36.33
C GLY A 29 -1.32 -4.43 -35.93
N ALA A 30 -0.49 -5.40 -36.33
CA ALA A 30 0.97 -5.38 -36.42
C ALA A 30 1.76 -5.64 -35.12
N SER A 31 2.12 -6.92 -34.97
CA SER A 31 3.34 -7.36 -34.30
C SER A 31 4.55 -6.55 -34.82
N GLN A 32 5.10 -5.69 -33.97
CA GLN A 32 6.49 -5.27 -34.05
C GLN A 32 7.16 -5.60 -32.72
N LEU A 33 7.99 -6.64 -32.75
CA LEU A 33 8.98 -6.95 -31.72
C LEU A 33 10.02 -5.81 -31.73
N LEU A 34 9.75 -4.76 -30.95
CA LEU A 34 10.76 -3.79 -30.55
C LEU A 34 11.54 -4.39 -29.39
N VAL A 35 12.71 -4.94 -29.71
CA VAL A 35 13.76 -5.22 -28.74
C VAL A 35 14.25 -3.87 -28.22
N VAL A 36 13.66 -3.40 -27.12
CA VAL A 36 14.18 -2.23 -26.40
C VAL A 36 15.41 -2.71 -25.63
N SER A 37 16.60 -2.42 -26.18
CA SER A 37 17.84 -2.47 -25.41
C SER A 37 17.76 -1.39 -24.33
N SER A 38 17.34 -1.77 -23.13
CA SER A 38 17.44 -0.98 -21.92
C SER A 38 18.93 -0.76 -21.62
N THR A 39 19.40 0.44 -21.93
CA THR A 39 20.72 0.90 -21.49
C THR A 39 20.58 1.24 -20.01
N ILE A 40 20.88 0.27 -19.14
CA ILE A 40 20.95 0.46 -17.69
C ILE A 40 22.07 1.47 -17.43
N ARG A 41 21.69 2.71 -17.14
CA ARG A 41 22.62 3.75 -16.66
C ARG A 41 22.76 3.55 -15.16
N ALA A 42 23.68 2.65 -14.79
CA ALA A 42 24.12 2.48 -13.42
C ALA A 42 24.76 3.80 -12.93
N HIS A 43 24.04 4.55 -12.12
CA HIS A 43 24.62 5.65 -11.37
C HIS A 43 25.36 5.07 -10.15
N GLY A 44 26.70 5.16 -10.18
CA GLY A 44 27.66 5.01 -9.07
C GLY A 44 27.28 4.01 -7.96
N GLY A 45 27.82 2.79 -7.93
CA GLY A 45 29.26 2.55 -7.87
C GLY A 45 29.75 2.42 -6.43
N VAL A 46 29.06 1.61 -5.62
CA VAL A 46 29.70 0.87 -4.51
C VAL A 46 29.93 -0.53 -5.08
N MET A 47 31.20 -0.94 -5.14
CA MET A 47 31.58 -2.30 -5.50
C MET A 47 31.04 -3.23 -4.41
N ALA A 48 29.81 -3.71 -4.58
CA ALA A 48 29.24 -4.75 -3.75
C ALA A 48 30.05 -6.03 -4.01
N ASP A 49 30.68 -6.52 -2.95
CA ASP A 49 31.33 -7.82 -2.91
C ASP A 49 30.24 -8.88 -3.13
N GLU A 50 30.17 -9.44 -4.35
CA GLU A 50 29.12 -10.40 -4.81
C GLU A 50 29.00 -11.68 -3.94
N GLY A 51 29.83 -11.82 -2.90
CA GLY A 51 29.82 -12.94 -1.96
C GLY A 51 28.92 -12.76 -0.73
N LEU A 52 28.59 -11.53 -0.30
CA LEU A 52 27.87 -11.28 0.95
C LEU A 52 26.34 -11.22 0.79
N ASP A 53 25.84 -10.98 -0.41
CA ASP A 53 24.39 -10.85 -0.68
C ASP A 53 23.62 -12.18 -0.49
N ARG A 54 24.29 -13.33 -0.68
CA ARG A 54 23.63 -14.65 -0.69
C ARG A 54 23.01 -15.09 0.64
N GLU A 55 23.45 -14.53 1.76
CA GLU A 55 22.90 -14.91 3.07
C GLU A 55 21.62 -14.13 3.41
N CYS A 56 21.52 -12.87 2.95
CA CYS A 56 20.32 -12.05 3.09
C CYS A 56 19.18 -12.51 2.15
N ASP A 57 19.48 -13.24 1.07
CA ASP A 57 18.48 -13.90 0.22
C ASP A 57 17.52 -14.80 1.02
N ARG A 58 17.98 -15.38 2.14
CA ARG A 58 17.10 -16.18 3.01
C ARG A 58 16.04 -15.35 3.72
N LEU A 59 16.31 -14.07 3.95
CA LEU A 59 15.39 -13.16 4.61
C LEU A 59 14.38 -12.58 3.62
N PHE A 60 14.84 -12.13 2.45
CA PHE A 60 14.00 -11.45 1.47
C PHE A 60 13.41 -12.38 0.39
N GLY A 61 13.87 -13.62 0.34
CA GLY A 61 13.44 -14.63 -0.62
C GLY A 61 14.42 -14.73 -1.80
N ASP A 62 14.23 -15.75 -2.61
CA ASP A 62 14.88 -15.87 -3.91
C ASP A 62 14.14 -15.00 -4.96
N GLY A 63 14.75 -14.82 -6.14
CA GLY A 63 14.19 -13.98 -7.20
C GLY A 63 12.78 -14.38 -7.69
N ASP A 64 12.35 -15.62 -7.46
CA ASP A 64 11.00 -16.11 -7.82
C ASP A 64 9.97 -15.96 -6.68
N GLY A 65 10.43 -15.67 -5.46
CA GLY A 65 9.60 -15.46 -4.27
C GLY A 65 8.54 -14.37 -4.43
N PRO A 66 8.88 -13.18 -4.97
CA PRO A 66 7.91 -12.09 -5.14
C PRO A 66 6.72 -12.45 -6.02
N LEU A 67 6.93 -13.21 -7.11
CA LEU A 67 5.84 -13.61 -8.02
C LEU A 67 4.84 -14.53 -7.31
N HIS A 68 5.32 -15.57 -6.63
CA HIS A 68 4.46 -16.48 -5.88
C HIS A 68 3.75 -15.78 -4.71
N ASN A 69 4.43 -14.82 -4.07
CA ASN A 69 3.85 -14.01 -3.01
C ASN A 69 2.75 -13.08 -3.55
N ALA A 70 2.95 -12.48 -4.72
CA ALA A 70 1.97 -11.62 -5.38
C ALA A 70 0.69 -12.40 -5.74
N GLU A 71 0.81 -13.58 -6.35
CA GLU A 71 -0.34 -14.45 -6.64
C GLU A 71 -1.10 -14.84 -5.36
N ARG A 72 -0.34 -15.20 -4.32
CA ARG A 72 -0.90 -15.56 -3.02
C ARG A 72 -1.59 -14.36 -2.33
N ARG A 73 -1.03 -13.16 -2.42
CA ARG A 73 -1.63 -11.94 -1.90
C ARG A 73 -2.91 -11.62 -2.67
N ALA A 74 -2.88 -11.65 -4.00
CA ALA A 74 -4.03 -11.35 -4.86
C ALA A 74 -5.24 -12.26 -4.58
N THR A 75 -5.01 -13.50 -4.18
CA THR A 75 -6.10 -14.44 -3.82
C THR A 75 -6.65 -14.25 -2.40
N ARG A 76 -6.00 -13.45 -1.55
CA ARG A 76 -6.31 -13.35 -0.11
C ARG A 76 -6.63 -11.93 0.36
N LEU A 77 -5.96 -10.92 -0.18
CA LEU A 77 -6.13 -9.51 0.13
C LEU A 77 -6.78 -8.81 -1.06
N VAL A 78 -7.92 -8.18 -0.80
CA VAL A 78 -8.60 -7.33 -1.79
C VAL A 78 -8.16 -5.87 -1.62
N LEU A 79 -8.10 -5.40 -0.38
CA LEU A 79 -7.75 -4.01 -0.06
C LEU A 79 -7.09 -3.92 1.31
N ALA A 80 -6.09 -3.05 1.42
CA ALA A 80 -5.58 -2.53 2.69
C ALA A 80 -5.34 -1.02 2.53
N GLU A 81 -6.16 -0.20 3.18
CA GLU A 81 -6.09 1.26 3.03
C GLU A 81 -6.18 1.97 4.38
N ALA A 82 -5.35 3.00 4.56
CA ALA A 82 -5.36 3.83 5.76
C ALA A 82 -6.47 4.90 5.66
N GLY A 83 -7.52 4.77 6.46
CA GLY A 83 -8.54 5.78 6.65
C GLY A 83 -8.20 6.78 7.76
N PRO A 84 -9.07 7.78 8.01
CA PRO A 84 -8.82 8.81 9.03
C PRO A 84 -8.90 8.31 10.48
N ALA A 85 -9.58 7.18 10.73
CA ALA A 85 -9.80 6.65 12.08
C ALA A 85 -9.40 5.16 12.22
N TYR A 86 -9.37 4.43 11.12
CA TYR A 86 -9.07 2.99 11.09
C TYR A 86 -8.40 2.64 9.77
N ILE A 87 -7.74 1.50 9.75
CA ILE A 87 -7.21 0.86 8.54
C ILE A 87 -8.27 -0.13 8.06
N ASP A 88 -8.78 0.06 6.83
CA ASP A 88 -9.75 -0.85 6.23
C ASP A 88 -9.01 -2.01 5.56
N ILE A 89 -9.35 -3.23 5.94
CA ILE A 89 -8.77 -4.46 5.39
C ILE A 89 -9.92 -5.30 4.83
N VAL A 90 -9.97 -5.40 3.50
CA VAL A 90 -10.89 -6.28 2.80
C VAL A 90 -10.11 -7.51 2.34
N HIS A 91 -10.57 -8.70 2.74
CA HIS A 91 -9.85 -9.94 2.49
C HIS A 91 -10.78 -11.09 2.17
N THR A 92 -10.30 -12.03 1.38
CA THR A 92 -10.94 -13.32 1.07
C THR A 92 -10.32 -14.47 1.87
N GLY A 93 -9.13 -14.25 2.45
CA GLY A 93 -8.38 -15.27 3.19
C GLY A 93 -9.16 -15.83 4.38
N SER A 94 -9.46 -17.13 4.36
CA SER A 94 -10.05 -17.83 5.49
C SER A 94 -9.10 -17.85 6.69
N GLY A 95 -9.61 -17.53 7.88
CA GLY A 95 -8.84 -17.58 9.12
C GLY A 95 -7.99 -16.34 9.41
N TRP A 96 -8.02 -15.31 8.56
CA TRP A 96 -7.52 -14.00 8.95
C TRP A 96 -8.46 -13.38 9.99
N ALA A 97 -7.85 -12.94 11.09
CA ALA A 97 -8.49 -12.21 12.18
C ALA A 97 -7.78 -10.86 12.34
N GLU A 98 -8.26 -10.04 13.29
CA GLU A 98 -7.68 -8.73 13.59
C GLU A 98 -6.14 -8.83 13.70
N PRO A 99 -5.38 -8.01 12.93
CA PRO A 99 -3.93 -8.09 12.93
C PRO A 99 -3.36 -7.83 14.33
N THR A 100 -2.47 -8.71 14.77
CA THR A 100 -1.72 -8.48 16.01
C THR A 100 -0.33 -7.95 15.69
N GLU A 101 0.24 -7.19 16.64
CA GLU A 101 1.61 -6.71 16.51
C GLU A 101 2.55 -7.92 16.44
N ILE A 102 3.52 -7.87 15.54
CA ILE A 102 4.62 -8.82 15.50
C ILE A 102 5.92 -8.08 15.79
N ASP A 103 6.72 -8.68 16.66
CA ASP A 103 8.07 -8.26 16.98
C ASP A 103 9.02 -9.31 16.40
N PHE A 104 9.75 -8.93 15.36
CA PHE A 104 10.75 -9.77 14.75
C PHE A 104 12.08 -9.48 15.45
N ARG A 105 12.65 -10.48 16.10
CA ARG A 105 13.92 -10.32 16.78
C ARG A 105 14.99 -9.83 15.80
N GLY A 106 15.52 -8.63 16.04
CA GLY A 106 16.58 -8.03 15.23
C GLY A 106 16.13 -7.47 13.89
N ILE A 107 14.82 -7.21 13.72
CA ILE A 107 14.27 -6.56 12.53
C ILE A 107 13.35 -5.43 13.00
N GLU A 108 13.65 -4.20 12.61
CA GLU A 108 12.88 -3.02 12.98
C GLU A 108 12.40 -2.25 11.75
N LEU A 109 11.17 -1.73 11.79
CA LEU A 109 10.69 -0.82 10.74
C LEU A 109 11.18 0.61 11.06
N VAL A 110 12.11 1.11 10.25
CA VAL A 110 12.69 2.46 10.40
C VAL A 110 11.79 3.51 9.78
N ALA A 111 11.35 3.27 8.54
CA ALA A 111 10.56 4.23 7.78
C ALA A 111 9.64 3.54 6.77
N THR A 112 8.65 4.30 6.28
CA THR A 112 7.83 3.93 5.12
C THR A 112 7.86 5.13 4.18
N THR A 113 8.41 4.93 2.99
CA THR A 113 8.59 5.97 1.96
C THR A 113 7.91 5.55 0.67
N LYS A 114 8.07 6.35 -0.38
CA LYS A 114 7.75 5.99 -1.76
C LYS A 114 9.01 6.08 -2.60
N ASP A 115 9.14 5.21 -3.60
CA ASP A 115 10.18 5.35 -4.61
C ASP A 115 9.83 6.41 -5.66
N ASP A 116 10.68 6.52 -6.68
CA ASP A 116 10.54 7.48 -7.78
C ASP A 116 9.29 7.21 -8.64
N GLU A 117 8.76 5.98 -8.62
CA GLU A 117 7.52 5.58 -9.32
C GLU A 117 6.28 5.81 -8.44
N GLY A 118 6.48 6.15 -7.16
CA GLY A 118 5.43 6.40 -6.20
C GLY A 118 4.95 5.14 -5.47
N ASP A 119 5.63 4.01 -5.67
CA ASP A 119 5.35 2.74 -5.02
C ASP A 119 5.84 2.76 -3.58
N PRO A 120 5.06 2.22 -2.63
CA PRO A 120 5.42 2.28 -1.23
C PRO A 120 6.58 1.32 -0.91
N ILE A 121 7.59 1.82 -0.20
CA ILE A 121 8.75 1.07 0.30
C ILE A 121 8.80 1.15 1.82
N ALA A 122 9.13 0.03 2.47
CA ALA A 122 9.41 -0.04 3.89
C ALA A 122 10.93 -0.15 4.09
N VAL A 123 11.52 0.77 4.85
CA VAL A 123 12.93 0.72 5.23
C VAL A 123 13.04 -0.07 6.53
N ILE A 124 13.72 -1.21 6.48
CA ILE A 124 13.85 -2.17 7.57
C ILE A 124 15.30 -2.21 8.05
N ALA A 125 15.53 -1.97 9.34
CA ALA A 125 16.84 -2.14 9.96
C ALA A 125 17.01 -3.58 10.46
N ILE A 126 18.16 -4.17 10.13
CA ILE A 126 18.60 -5.49 10.58
C ILE A 126 19.70 -5.31 11.64
N ASP A 127 19.50 -5.92 12.80
CA ASP A 127 20.44 -5.94 13.92
C ASP A 127 21.48 -7.07 13.75
N GLU A 128 22.71 -6.84 14.21
CA GLU A 128 23.80 -7.83 14.27
C GLU A 128 23.40 -9.17 14.92
N ARG A 129 22.41 -9.14 15.83
CA ARG A 129 21.87 -10.32 16.53
C ARG A 129 21.17 -11.31 15.61
N LEU A 130 20.79 -10.92 14.40
CA LEU A 130 20.15 -11.82 13.44
C LEU A 130 21.15 -12.87 12.95
N GLY A 131 22.43 -12.50 12.80
CA GLY A 131 23.57 -13.42 12.62
C GLY A 131 23.67 -14.15 11.28
N PHE A 132 22.70 -13.98 10.38
CA PHE A 132 22.68 -14.58 9.03
C PHE A 132 22.46 -13.55 7.91
N CYS A 133 22.42 -12.26 8.23
CA CYS A 133 22.36 -11.17 7.27
C CYS A 133 23.21 -10.03 7.83
N GLU A 134 23.83 -9.25 6.95
CA GLU A 134 24.64 -8.11 7.35
C GLU A 134 23.74 -7.08 8.08
N PRO A 135 24.20 -6.48 9.20
CA PRO A 135 23.42 -5.43 9.84
C PRO A 135 23.38 -4.17 8.96
N GLY A 136 22.20 -3.58 8.81
CA GLY A 136 22.02 -2.45 7.92
C GLY A 136 20.55 -2.10 7.69
N GLU A 137 20.31 -1.07 6.87
CA GLU A 137 18.97 -0.71 6.41
C GLU A 137 18.72 -1.31 5.02
N TYR A 138 17.57 -1.96 4.86
CA TYR A 138 17.15 -2.64 3.65
C TYR A 138 15.77 -2.15 3.22
N ASP A 139 15.60 -1.97 1.91
CA ASP A 139 14.31 -1.65 1.33
C ASP A 139 13.50 -2.92 1.12
N ALA A 140 12.31 -2.98 1.72
CA ALA A 140 11.33 -4.02 1.50
C ALA A 140 10.11 -3.47 0.77
N ARG A 141 9.68 -4.18 -0.27
CA ARG A 141 8.53 -3.89 -1.11
C ARG A 141 7.35 -4.81 -0.74
N ILE A 142 6.19 -4.51 -1.32
CA ILE A 142 5.04 -5.41 -1.24
C ILE A 142 5.43 -6.73 -1.92
N ASP A 143 4.99 -7.85 -1.35
CA ASP A 143 5.28 -9.22 -1.79
C ASP A 143 6.69 -9.74 -1.46
N ASP A 144 7.56 -8.94 -0.86
CA ASP A 144 8.87 -9.43 -0.36
C ASP A 144 8.70 -10.36 0.84
N ALA A 145 9.61 -11.33 0.98
CA ALA A 145 9.66 -12.17 2.16
C ALA A 145 10.29 -11.43 3.35
N LEU A 146 9.89 -11.82 4.56
CA LEU A 146 10.53 -11.44 5.82
C LEU A 146 10.79 -12.72 6.62
N GLY A 147 11.76 -13.48 6.13
CA GLY A 147 12.07 -14.84 6.53
C GLY A 147 11.14 -15.88 5.90
N PRO A 148 11.30 -17.17 6.26
CA PRO A 148 10.69 -18.30 5.54
C PRO A 148 9.17 -18.42 5.71
N SER A 149 8.57 -17.66 6.63
CA SER A 149 7.15 -17.80 6.98
C SER A 149 6.41 -16.47 7.02
N SER A 150 7.07 -15.37 6.65
CA SER A 150 6.49 -14.04 6.68
C SER A 150 6.66 -13.36 5.33
N ARG A 151 5.69 -12.55 4.93
CA ARG A 151 5.73 -11.78 3.68
C ARG A 151 5.01 -10.46 3.83
N VAL A 152 5.49 -9.43 3.15
CA VAL A 152 4.90 -8.10 3.16
C VAL A 152 3.61 -8.10 2.34
N VAL A 153 2.51 -7.70 2.97
CA VAL A 153 1.17 -7.71 2.36
C VAL A 153 0.74 -6.31 1.94
N ALA A 154 1.07 -5.30 2.77
CA ALA A 154 0.83 -3.90 2.46
C ALA A 154 1.77 -3.01 3.27
N ILE A 155 2.15 -1.88 2.69
CA ILE A 155 2.98 -0.87 3.33
C ILE A 155 2.12 0.39 3.50
N LEU A 156 1.91 0.83 4.74
CA LEU A 156 1.09 1.97 5.10
C LEU A 156 1.93 3.01 5.84
N LYS A 157 1.35 4.17 6.16
CA LYS A 157 2.05 5.19 6.94
C LYS A 157 2.36 4.67 8.35
N ASP A 158 3.64 4.49 8.65
CA ASP A 158 4.18 4.08 9.95
C ASP A 158 3.90 2.63 10.36
N LEU A 159 3.34 1.79 9.48
CA LEU A 159 3.20 0.36 9.70
C LEU A 159 3.35 -0.46 8.42
N VAL A 160 3.71 -1.73 8.58
CA VAL A 160 3.71 -2.73 7.52
C VAL A 160 2.80 -3.89 7.93
N LEU A 161 1.84 -4.26 7.08
CA LEU A 161 1.07 -5.48 7.23
C LEU A 161 1.88 -6.66 6.71
N VAL A 162 1.98 -7.71 7.52
CA VAL A 162 2.77 -8.91 7.24
C VAL A 162 1.88 -10.13 7.39
N GLU A 163 1.85 -11.01 6.42
CA GLU A 163 1.27 -12.33 6.62
C GLU A 163 2.35 -13.25 7.21
N HIS A 164 2.18 -13.66 8.47
CA HIS A 164 3.07 -14.58 9.17
C HIS A 164 2.34 -15.87 9.54
N LYS A 165 2.83 -17.02 9.05
CA LYS A 165 2.23 -18.35 9.32
C LYS A 165 0.70 -18.37 9.12
N ASN A 166 0.24 -17.89 7.96
CA ASN A 166 -1.18 -17.78 7.58
C ASN A 166 -2.04 -16.81 8.39
N SER A 167 -1.45 -16.04 9.31
CA SER A 167 -2.14 -15.01 10.09
C SER A 167 -1.71 -13.62 9.64
N LEU A 168 -2.62 -12.65 9.69
CA LEU A 168 -2.27 -11.26 9.45
C LEU A 168 -1.67 -10.66 10.72
N ARG A 169 -0.52 -9.99 10.57
CA ARG A 169 0.23 -9.31 11.63
C ARG A 169 0.60 -7.91 11.15
N TRP A 170 1.09 -7.08 12.05
CA TRP A 170 1.63 -5.77 11.68
C TRP A 170 2.93 -5.47 12.41
N LEU A 171 3.87 -4.87 11.68
CA LEU A 171 5.13 -4.35 12.18
C LEU A 171 5.01 -2.83 12.33
N ARG A 172 5.35 -2.30 13.50
CA ARG A 172 5.26 -0.87 13.82
C ARG A 172 6.56 -0.15 13.50
N ARG A 173 6.48 1.09 13.00
CA ARG A 173 7.67 1.93 12.89
C ARG A 173 8.23 2.28 14.27
N THR A 174 9.55 2.20 14.43
CA THR A 174 10.23 2.62 15.66
C THR A 174 9.86 4.08 15.99
N GLY A 175 9.45 4.31 17.25
CA GLY A 175 9.01 5.62 17.73
C GLY A 175 7.56 6.03 17.39
N ALA A 176 6.84 5.29 16.55
CA ALA A 176 5.41 5.53 16.34
C ALA A 176 4.60 5.23 17.62
N ARG A 177 3.61 6.08 17.92
CA ARG A 177 2.76 5.97 19.13
C ARG A 177 1.34 5.60 18.75
N GLY A 178 0.67 4.88 19.66
CA GLY A 178 -0.72 4.46 19.50
C GLY A 178 -0.86 3.06 18.91
N LYS A 179 -2.00 2.42 19.20
CA LYS A 179 -2.36 1.14 18.59
C LYS A 179 -3.23 1.43 17.35
N PRO A 180 -2.89 0.91 16.17
CA PRO A 180 -3.77 1.03 15.00
C PRO A 180 -5.11 0.34 15.28
N VAL A 181 -6.19 0.93 14.75
CA VAL A 181 -7.53 0.32 14.78
C VAL A 181 -7.78 -0.28 13.41
N PHE A 182 -8.08 -1.58 13.37
CA PHE A 182 -8.36 -2.29 12.13
C PHE A 182 -9.87 -2.51 11.98
N LYS A 183 -10.38 -2.20 10.79
CA LYS A 183 -11.72 -2.61 10.38
C LYS A 183 -11.55 -3.73 9.37
N MET A 184 -11.97 -4.93 9.74
CA MET A 184 -11.85 -6.10 8.88
C MET A 184 -13.17 -6.47 8.24
N SER A 185 -13.13 -6.63 6.92
CA SER A 185 -14.28 -7.06 6.12
C SER A 185 -13.89 -8.32 5.36
N TRP A 186 -14.53 -9.44 5.69
CA TRP A 186 -14.40 -10.65 4.88
C TRP A 186 -15.27 -10.52 3.64
N GLN A 187 -14.67 -10.72 2.47
CA GLN A 187 -15.35 -10.81 1.20
C GLN A 187 -15.35 -12.26 0.72
N SER A 188 -16.53 -12.74 0.36
CA SER A 188 -16.67 -14.04 -0.28
C SER A 188 -15.99 -14.05 -1.66
N SER A 189 -15.35 -15.16 -2.01
CA SER A 189 -14.83 -15.37 -3.37
C SER A 189 -15.92 -15.41 -4.44
N PHE A 190 -17.17 -15.66 -4.03
CA PHE A 190 -18.36 -15.45 -4.86
C PHE A 190 -18.98 -14.09 -4.50
N SER A 191 -18.52 -13.01 -5.12
CA SER A 191 -19.29 -11.76 -5.12
C SER A 191 -19.86 -11.56 -6.51
N ILE A 192 -21.19 -11.53 -6.61
CA ILE A 192 -21.86 -11.07 -7.83
C ILE A 192 -21.61 -9.55 -7.87
N PRO A 193 -20.93 -9.02 -8.89
CA PRO A 193 -20.81 -7.58 -9.04
C PRO A 193 -22.22 -7.02 -9.13
N ALA A 194 -22.67 -6.34 -8.07
CA ALA A 194 -23.86 -5.54 -8.18
C ALA A 194 -23.47 -4.39 -9.10
N ASP A 195 -24.02 -4.37 -10.32
CA ASP A 195 -23.97 -3.17 -11.15
C ASP A 195 -24.41 -2.03 -10.25
N SER A 196 -23.47 -1.17 -9.89
CA SER A 196 -23.75 -0.02 -9.06
C SER A 196 -24.65 0.84 -9.93
N VAL A 197 -25.96 0.70 -9.74
CA VAL A 197 -26.97 1.56 -10.33
C VAL A 197 -26.59 2.94 -9.86
N THR A 198 -25.81 3.64 -10.68
CA THR A 198 -25.43 5.01 -10.43
C THR A 198 -26.76 5.72 -10.27
N PRO A 199 -27.13 6.18 -9.07
CA PRO A 199 -28.43 6.78 -8.88
C PRO A 199 -28.47 7.94 -9.86
N ALA A 200 -29.32 7.81 -10.89
CA ALA A 200 -29.40 8.78 -11.97
C ALA A 200 -29.52 10.15 -11.29
N ALA A 201 -28.53 11.02 -11.53
CA ALA A 201 -28.44 12.30 -10.85
C ALA A 201 -29.84 12.95 -10.93
N PRO A 202 -30.42 13.40 -9.80
CA PRO A 202 -31.78 13.88 -9.79
C PRO A 202 -31.91 14.96 -10.86
N ALA A 203 -32.78 14.72 -11.84
CA ALA A 203 -32.99 15.64 -12.95
C ALA A 203 -33.26 17.03 -12.36
N ARG A 204 -32.33 17.96 -12.59
CA ARG A 204 -32.47 19.34 -12.14
C ARG A 204 -33.71 19.92 -12.82
N ARG A 205 -34.84 19.95 -12.12
CA ARG A 205 -36.01 20.71 -12.55
C ARG A 205 -35.58 22.18 -12.63
N ALA A 206 -35.47 22.69 -13.85
CA ALA A 206 -35.23 24.10 -14.10
C ALA A 206 -36.38 24.90 -13.47
N ILE A 207 -36.08 25.60 -12.38
CA ILE A 207 -37.02 26.55 -11.79
C ILE A 207 -36.99 27.80 -12.67
N THR A 208 -37.92 27.89 -13.60
CA THR A 208 -38.12 29.09 -14.43
C THR A 208 -38.62 30.22 -13.52
N ARG A 209 -37.71 31.06 -13.02
CA ARG A 209 -38.07 32.27 -12.28
C ARG A 209 -38.70 33.28 -13.24
N SER A 210 -40.03 33.32 -13.29
CA SER A 210 -40.77 34.37 -13.99
C SER A 210 -40.49 35.72 -13.28
N ARG A 211 -39.75 36.61 -13.94
CA ARG A 211 -39.57 38.00 -13.49
C ARG A 211 -40.85 38.77 -13.79
N ARG A 212 -41.66 39.01 -12.75
CA ARG A 212 -42.79 39.95 -12.81
C ARG A 212 -42.22 41.37 -12.70
N ARG A 213 -42.18 42.12 -13.80
CA ARG A 213 -41.89 43.56 -13.79
C ARG A 213 -43.10 44.29 -13.19
N ARG A 214 -42.84 45.20 -12.25
CA ARG A 214 -43.75 46.29 -11.87
C ARG A 214 -43.18 47.58 -12.43
#